data_AF-A0A7N9CBJ3-F1
#
_entry.id   AF-A0A7N9CBJ3-F1
#
_cell.length_a   1.000
_cell.length_b   1.000
_cell.length_c   1.000
_cell.angle_alpha   90.00
_cell.angle_beta   90.00
_cell.angle_gamma   90.00
#
_symmetry.space_group_name_H-M   'P 1'
#
loop_
_entity.id
_entity.type
_entity.pdbx_description
1 polymer ?
#
loop_
_entity_poly.entity_id
_entity_poly.type
_entity_poly.pdbx_seq_one_letter_code
_entity_poly.pdbx_strand_id
1 'polypeptide(L)'
;MADPRDKALQDYRKKLLEHKEIDGRLKELREQLKELTKQYEKSENDLKALQSVGQIVGEVLKQLTAEKFIVKATNGPRYVVGCRRQFRER
;
A
#
# COMPACT_ATOMS: atom_id res chain seq x y z
N MET A 1 25.07 -55.97 17.85
CA MET A 1 25.49 -54.84 17.00
C MET A 1 24.37 -54.62 15.99
N ALA A 2 23.80 -53.42 15.91
CA ALA A 2 22.70 -53.16 14.96
C ALA A 2 23.23 -53.30 13.52
N ASP A 3 22.43 -53.91 12.65
CA ASP A 3 22.80 -54.13 11.25
C ASP A 3 23.18 -52.78 10.59
N PRO A 4 24.24 -52.72 9.77
CA PRO A 4 24.68 -51.48 9.12
C PRO A 4 23.55 -50.80 8.33
N ARG A 5 22.63 -51.61 7.79
CA ARG A 5 21.43 -51.16 7.09
C ARG A 5 20.45 -50.42 8.00
N ASP A 6 20.21 -50.94 9.20
CA ASP A 6 19.28 -50.33 10.15
C ASP A 6 19.82 -48.99 10.68
N LYS A 7 21.13 -48.91 10.89
CA LYS A 7 21.80 -47.67 11.27
C LYS A 7 21.68 -46.60 10.17
N ALA A 8 21.94 -46.97 8.92
CA ALA A 8 21.79 -46.06 7.78
C ALA A 8 20.33 -45.57 7.58
N LEU A 9 19.35 -46.45 7.79
CA LEU A 9 17.93 -46.10 7.71
C LEU A 9 17.50 -45.17 8.86
N GLN A 10 18.02 -45.36 10.07
CA GLN A 10 17.76 -44.45 11.19
C GLN A 10 18.31 -43.05 10.93
N ASP A 11 19.53 -42.95 10.40
CA ASP A 11 20.14 -41.65 10.08
C ASP A 11 19.40 -40.93 8.94
N TYR A 12 18.94 -41.66 7.93
CA TYR A 12 18.06 -41.10 6.89
C TYR A 12 16.73 -40.61 7.47
N ARG A 13 16.13 -41.36 8.41
CA ARG A 13 14.87 -40.97 9.05
C ARG A 13 15.04 -39.71 9.90
N LYS A 14 16.17 -39.53 10.59
CA LYS A 14 16.49 -38.29 11.31
C LYS A 14 16.56 -37.09 10.37
N LYS A 15 17.27 -37.21 9.25
CA LYS A 15 17.35 -36.14 8.23
C LYS A 15 15.98 -35.79 7.64
N LEU A 16 15.10 -36.78 7.45
CA LEU A 16 13.74 -36.52 6.99
C LEU A 16 12.88 -35.78 8.04
N LEU A 17 13.11 -36.02 9.32
CA LEU A 17 12.44 -35.27 10.39
C LEU A 17 12.93 -33.83 10.44
N GLU A 18 14.25 -33.61 10.37
CA GLU A 18 14.86 -32.28 10.30
C GLU A 18 14.32 -31.48 9.11
N HIS A 19 14.21 -32.10 7.93
CA HIS A 19 13.64 -31.44 6.75
C HIS A 19 12.18 -31.03 6.97
N LYS A 20 11.36 -31.89 7.60
CA LYS A 20 9.96 -31.57 7.92
C LYS A 20 9.84 -30.42 8.93
N GLU A 21 10.72 -30.37 9.92
CA GLU A 21 10.75 -29.27 10.89
C GLU A 21 11.13 -27.95 10.24
N ILE A 22 12.15 -27.95 9.38
CA ILE A 22 12.59 -26.77 8.63
C ILE A 22 11.49 -26.30 7.67
N ASP A 23 10.84 -27.22 6.96
CA ASP A 23 9.71 -26.90 6.07
C ASP A 23 8.54 -26.26 6.83
N GLY A 24 8.25 -26.76 8.04
CA GLY A 24 7.23 -26.19 8.93
C GLY A 24 7.55 -24.74 9.29
N ARG A 25 8.75 -24.51 9.82
CA ARG A 25 9.23 -23.15 10.17
C ARG A 25 9.26 -22.22 8.96
N LEU A 26 9.67 -22.73 7.81
CA LEU A 26 9.74 -21.96 6.57
C LEU A 26 8.35 -21.52 6.10
N LYS A 27 7.33 -22.37 6.26
CA LYS A 27 5.94 -22.00 5.94
C LYS A 27 5.41 -20.93 6.90
N GLU A 28 5.64 -21.09 8.20
CA GLU A 28 5.25 -20.10 9.22
C GLU A 28 5.89 -18.74 8.95
N LEU A 29 7.20 -18.70 8.70
CA LEU A 29 7.92 -17.45 8.38
C LEU A 29 7.42 -16.81 7.09
N ARG A 30 7.04 -17.61 6.08
CA ARG A 30 6.45 -17.08 4.84
C ARG A 30 5.08 -16.46 5.06
N GLU A 31 4.25 -17.03 5.94
CA GLU A 31 2.96 -16.46 6.29
C GLU A 31 3.13 -15.15 7.06
N GLN A 32 4.01 -15.12 8.05
CA GLN A 32 4.35 -13.91 8.79
C GLN A 32 4.87 -12.80 7.87
N LEU A 33 5.75 -13.12 6.92
CA LEU A 33 6.26 -12.15 5.95
C LEU A 33 5.13 -11.58 5.09
N LYS A 34 4.19 -12.41 4.62
CA LYS A 34 3.02 -11.94 3.85
C LYS A 34 2.12 -11.01 4.66
N GLU A 35 1.94 -11.26 5.95
CA GLU A 35 1.17 -10.37 6.81
C GLU A 35 1.90 -9.04 7.04
N LEU A 36 3.20 -9.10 7.34
CA LEU A 36 4.02 -7.91 7.55
C LEU A 36 4.09 -7.03 6.30
N THR A 37 4.23 -7.63 5.11
CA THR A 37 4.26 -6.89 3.85
C THR A 37 2.94 -6.19 3.56
N LYS A 38 1.80 -6.84 3.82
CA LYS A 38 0.48 -6.19 3.71
C LYS A 38 0.34 -5.00 4.68
N GLN A 39 0.78 -5.16 5.93
CA GLN A 39 0.73 -4.08 6.92
C GLN A 39 1.66 -2.93 6.52
N TYR A 40 2.84 -3.24 6.01
CA TYR A 40 3.80 -2.28 5.52
C TYR A 40 3.24 -1.48 4.33
N GLU A 41 2.70 -2.16 3.31
CA GLU A 41 2.05 -1.51 2.17
C GLU A 41 0.90 -0.59 2.60
N LYS A 42 0.10 -1.02 3.58
CA LYS A 42 -0.97 -0.17 4.14
C LYS A 42 -0.39 1.09 4.78
N SER A 43 0.63 0.96 5.63
CA SER A 43 1.24 2.11 6.29
C SER A 43 1.92 3.08 5.32
N GLU A 44 2.55 2.58 4.26
CA GLU A 44 3.14 3.40 3.19
C GLU A 44 2.06 4.16 2.41
N ASN A 45 0.92 3.52 2.14
CA ASN A 45 -0.20 4.17 1.47
C ASN A 45 -0.83 5.25 2.36
N ASP A 46 -0.97 4.99 3.65
CA ASP A 46 -1.48 5.97 4.62
C ASP A 46 -0.53 7.17 4.74
N LEU A 47 0.79 6.95 4.77
CA LEU A 47 1.80 8.01 4.77
C LEU A 47 1.75 8.86 3.49
N LYS A 48 1.59 8.23 2.32
CA LYS A 48 1.40 8.95 1.05
C LYS A 48 0.09 9.73 1.04
N ALA A 49 -0.98 9.18 1.59
CA ALA A 49 -2.27 9.87 1.70
C ALA A 49 -2.18 11.10 2.61
N LEU A 50 -1.37 11.08 3.67
CA LEU A 50 -1.16 12.25 4.54
C LEU A 50 -0.48 13.43 3.83
N GLN A 51 0.26 13.19 2.74
CA GLN A 51 0.81 14.27 1.92
C GLN A 51 -0.26 14.95 1.05
N SER A 52 -1.42 14.34 0.88
CA SER A 52 -2.51 14.94 0.13
C SER A 52 -3.18 16.04 0.96
N VAL A 53 -3.41 17.19 0.32
CA VAL A 53 -4.11 18.31 0.92
C VAL A 53 -5.53 18.40 0.36
N GLY A 54 -6.49 18.68 1.25
CA GLY A 54 -7.87 18.92 0.86
C GLY A 54 -7.99 20.19 0.01
N GLN A 55 -8.80 20.13 -1.04
CA GLN A 55 -9.12 21.29 -1.88
C GLN A 55 -10.51 21.80 -1.51
N ILE A 56 -10.69 23.12 -1.49
CA ILE A 56 -11.98 23.74 -1.19
C ILE A 56 -12.93 23.50 -2.36
N VAL A 57 -14.10 22.93 -2.06
CA VAL A 57 -15.18 22.76 -3.03
C VAL A 57 -15.95 24.06 -3.15
N GLY A 58 -16.23 24.48 -4.38
CA GLY A 58 -16.99 25.69 -4.66
C GLY A 58 -17.61 25.66 -6.06
N GLU A 59 -18.56 26.56 -6.27
CA GLU A 59 -19.28 26.71 -7.53
C GLU A 59 -18.73 27.89 -8.33
N VAL A 60 -18.63 27.73 -9.64
CA VAL A 60 -18.26 28.82 -10.56
C VAL A 60 -19.51 29.66 -10.84
N LEU A 61 -19.49 30.93 -10.44
CA LEU A 61 -20.62 31.83 -10.67
C LEU A 61 -20.54 32.49 -12.05
N LYS A 62 -19.37 33.05 -12.40
CA LYS A 62 -19.21 33.82 -13.63
C LYS A 62 -17.74 33.90 -14.05
N GLN A 63 -17.49 33.82 -15.35
CA GLN A 63 -16.19 34.12 -15.94
C GLN A 63 -16.03 35.63 -16.15
N LEU A 64 -14.93 36.22 -15.69
CA LEU A 64 -14.61 37.64 -15.92
C LEU A 64 -13.72 37.82 -17.13
N THR A 65 -12.64 37.05 -17.18
CA THR A 65 -11.69 37.05 -18.28
C THR A 65 -11.35 35.61 -18.63
N ALA A 66 -10.60 35.40 -19.70
CA ALA A 66 -10.21 34.06 -20.10
C ALA A 66 -9.48 33.29 -18.96
N GLU A 67 -8.78 33.99 -18.05
CA GLU A 67 -7.97 33.38 -16.98
C GLU A 67 -8.61 33.47 -15.58
N LYS A 68 -9.59 34.35 -15.38
CA LYS A 68 -10.14 34.69 -14.07
C LYS A 68 -11.62 34.37 -13.98
N PHE A 69 -11.99 33.66 -12.91
CA PHE A 69 -13.37 33.25 -12.62
C PHE A 69 -13.78 33.70 -11.22
N ILE A 70 -15.04 34.06 -11.04
CA ILE A 70 -15.64 34.18 -9.71
C ILE A 70 -16.11 32.81 -9.26
N VAL A 71 -15.59 32.37 -8.13
CA VAL A 71 -16.03 31.17 -7.42
C VAL A 71 -16.65 31.54 -6.09
N LYS A 72 -17.69 30.81 -5.69
CA LYS A 72 -18.29 30.88 -4.36
C LYS A 72 -18.04 29.55 -3.66
N ALA A 73 -17.39 29.59 -2.49
CA ALA A 73 -17.26 28.40 -1.66
C ALA A 73 -18.64 28.00 -1.09
N THR A 74 -18.85 26.71 -0.80
CA THR A 74 -20.15 26.12 -0.45
C THR A 74 -20.97 26.95 0.54
N ASN A 75 -20.32 27.55 1.56
CA ASN A 75 -20.94 28.52 2.48
C ASN A 75 -20.01 29.71 2.78
N GLY A 76 -19.20 30.14 1.81
CA GLY A 76 -18.15 31.14 2.02
C GLY A 76 -18.29 32.41 1.16
N PRO A 77 -17.37 33.38 1.37
CA PRO A 77 -17.29 34.58 0.54
C PRO A 77 -16.95 34.25 -0.91
N ARG A 78 -17.20 35.21 -1.80
CA ARG A 78 -16.89 35.09 -3.23
C ARG A 78 -15.43 35.48 -3.48
N TYR A 79 -14.72 34.66 -4.23
CA TYR A 79 -13.33 34.90 -4.60
C TYR A 79 -13.18 35.01 -6.11
N VAL A 80 -12.21 35.82 -6.54
CA VAL A 80 -11.73 35.80 -7.92
C VAL A 80 -10.50 34.91 -7.97
N VAL A 81 -10.58 33.80 -8.69
CA VAL A 81 -9.51 32.79 -8.76
C VAL A 81 -9.04 32.58 -10.20
N GLY A 82 -7.80 32.13 -10.35
CA GLY A 82 -7.23 31.70 -11.62
C GLY A 82 -7.40 30.18 -11.82
N CYS A 83 -7.49 29.74 -13.08
CA CYS A 83 -7.52 28.32 -13.43
C CYS A 83 -6.13 27.80 -13.82
N ARG A 84 -5.86 26.52 -13.52
CA ARG A 84 -4.66 25.82 -13.99
C ARG A 84 -4.73 25.68 -15.52
N ARG A 85 -3.65 26.04 -16.22
CA ARG A 85 -3.59 26.10 -17.69
C ARG A 85 -3.93 24.79 -18.40
N GLN A 86 -3.75 23.65 -17.75
CA GLN A 86 -4.07 22.32 -18.29
C GLN A 86 -5.58 22.07 -18.45
N PHE A 87 -6.44 22.83 -17.77
CA PHE A 87 -7.90 22.70 -17.88
C PHE A 87 -8.51 23.45 -19.08
N ARG A 88 -7.68 24.16 -19.87
CA ARG A 88 -8.14 25.00 -20.99
C ARG A 88 -8.30 24.27 -22.33
N GLU A 89 -7.91 23.00 -22.43
CA GLU A 89 -8.08 22.19 -23.64
C GLU A 89 -9.41 21.43 -23.60
N ARG A 90 -10.52 22.14 -23.83
CA ARG A 90 -11.74 21.60 -24.43
C ARG A 90 -12.44 22.69 -25.23
#